data_AF-A0A1K1PV05-F1
#
_entry.id   AF-A0A1K1PV05-F1
#
_cell.length_a   1.000
_cell.length_b   1.000
_cell.length_c   1.000
_cell.angle_alpha   90.00
_cell.angle_beta   90.00
_cell.angle_gamma   90.00
#
_symmetry.space_group_name_H-M   'P 1'
#
loop_
_entity.id
_entity.type
_entity.pdbx_description
1 polymer ?
#
loop_
_entity_poly.entity_id
_entity_poly.type
_entity_poly.pdbx_seq_one_letter_code
_entity_poly.pdbx_strand_id
1 'polypeptide(L)'
;MSDANKLEGMRKILSKLEDIKNTQESSIDKINHVITDLFEAPDPKLEKVMEDAHQRASDNVDMVRDAIEEYEMRINKLSLQ
;
A
#
# COMPACT_ATOMS: atom_id res chain seq x y z
N MET A 1 -28.08 -5.08 13.52
CA MET A 1 -27.13 -4.02 13.10
C MET A 1 -27.79 -3.30 11.94
N SER A 2 -27.95 -1.97 11.98
CA SER A 2 -28.49 -1.22 10.84
C SER A 2 -27.47 -1.21 9.69
N ASP A 3 -27.95 -1.03 8.46
CA ASP A 3 -27.06 -0.92 7.28
C ASP A 3 -26.08 0.26 7.41
N ALA A 4 -26.47 1.33 8.12
CA ALA A 4 -25.60 2.43 8.49
C ALA A 4 -24.39 1.99 9.34
N ASN A 5 -24.61 1.20 10.40
CA ASN A 5 -23.52 0.72 11.26
C ASN A 5 -22.59 -0.23 10.50
N LYS A 6 -23.13 -1.00 9.55
CA LYS A 6 -22.34 -1.87 8.67
C LYS A 6 -21.47 -1.05 7.71
N LEU A 7 -22.05 -0.03 7.07
CA LEU A 7 -21.31 0.90 6.19
C LEU A 7 -20.20 1.63 6.92
N GLU A 8 -20.44 2.09 8.15
CA GLU A 8 -19.42 2.73 8.97
C GLU A 8 -18.25 1.77 9.26
N GLY A 9 -18.55 0.53 9.64
CA GLY A 9 -17.54 -0.51 9.86
C GLY A 9 -16.71 -0.79 8.60
N MET A 10 -17.36 -0.83 7.43
CA MET A 10 -16.67 -1.01 6.16
C MET A 10 -15.76 0.18 5.84
N ARG A 11 -16.22 1.42 6.00
CA ARG A 11 -15.38 2.62 5.76
C ARG A 11 -14.16 2.66 6.68
N LYS A 12 -14.28 2.21 7.93
CA LYS A 12 -13.13 2.08 8.86
C LYS A 12 -12.10 1.06 8.38
N ILE A 13 -12.54 -0.02 7.73
CA ILE A 13 -11.63 -1.01 7.14
C ILE A 13 -10.94 -0.42 5.90
N LEU A 14 -11.70 0.29 5.04
CA LEU A 14 -11.15 0.96 3.86
C LEU A 14 -10.02 1.93 4.24
N SER A 15 -10.25 2.80 5.21
CA SER A 15 -9.22 3.73 5.70
C SER A 15 -7.95 3.03 6.19
N LYS A 16 -8.07 1.85 6.83
CA LYS A 16 -6.90 1.06 7.24
C LYS A 16 -6.14 0.46 6.06
N LEU A 17 -6.84 0.08 4.99
CA LEU A 17 -6.20 -0.41 3.76
C LEU A 17 -5.44 0.72 3.07
N GLU A 18 -6.02 1.92 3.01
CA GLU A 18 -5.36 3.12 2.50
C GLU A 18 -4.11 3.45 3.31
N ASP A 19 -4.17 3.39 4.64
CA ASP A 19 -3.02 3.61 5.53
C ASP A 19 -1.89 2.60 5.27
N ILE A 20 -2.23 1.33 5.04
CA ILE A 20 -1.24 0.29 4.68
C ILE A 20 -0.57 0.65 3.36
N LYS A 21 -1.34 0.98 2.31
CA LYS A 21 -0.81 1.36 1.00
C LYS A 21 0.13 2.57 1.11
N ASN A 22 -0.30 3.63 1.77
CA ASN A 22 0.48 4.85 1.96
C ASN A 22 1.80 4.59 2.71
N THR A 23 1.78 3.65 3.67
CA THR A 23 2.99 3.24 4.41
C THR A 23 3.97 2.48 3.51
N GLN A 24 3.48 1.65 2.58
CA GLN A 24 4.33 0.97 1.60
C GLN A 24 4.92 1.95 0.59
N GLU A 25 4.13 2.90 0.08
CA GLU A 25 4.62 3.99 -0.79
C GLU A 25 5.73 4.81 -0.10
N SER A 26 5.55 5.18 1.18
CA SER A 26 6.60 5.85 1.95
C SER A 26 7.86 5.00 2.15
N SER A 27 7.71 3.67 2.19
CA SER A 27 8.86 2.75 2.28
C SER A 27 9.62 2.69 0.96
N ILE A 28 8.92 2.68 -0.17
CA ILE A 28 9.50 2.76 -1.52
C ILE A 28 10.34 4.03 -1.67
N ASP A 29 9.82 5.19 -1.28
CA ASP A 29 10.57 6.46 -1.35
C ASP A 29 11.88 6.42 -0.57
N LYS A 30 11.85 5.85 0.65
CA LYS A 30 13.05 5.71 1.49
C LYS A 30 14.06 4.74 0.87
N ILE A 31 13.60 3.66 0.25
CA ILE A 31 14.47 2.72 -0.45
C ILE A 31 15.12 3.40 -1.66
N ASN A 32 14.37 4.21 -2.41
CA ASN A 32 14.91 4.99 -3.54
C ASN A 32 16.00 5.98 -3.10
N HIS A 33 15.84 6.61 -1.93
CA HIS A 33 16.90 7.45 -1.37
C HIS A 33 18.17 6.66 -1.06
N VAL A 34 18.06 5.48 -0.44
CA VAL A 34 19.23 4.63 -0.18
C VAL A 34 19.91 4.17 -1.47
N ILE A 35 19.13 3.76 -2.49
CA ILE A 35 19.67 3.40 -3.81
C ILE A 35 20.41 4.59 -4.43
N THR A 36 19.87 5.81 -4.27
CA THR A 36 20.51 7.03 -4.77
C THR A 36 21.86 7.28 -4.08
N ASP A 37 21.92 7.13 -2.74
CA ASP A 37 23.16 7.30 -1.97
C ASP A 37 24.21 6.24 -2.36
N LEU A 38 23.80 5.03 -2.74
CA LEU A 38 24.70 3.97 -3.20
C LEU A 38 25.38 4.29 -4.54
N PHE A 39 24.83 5.19 -5.36
CA PHE A 39 25.55 5.65 -6.56
C PHE A 39 26.83 6.43 -6.21
N GLU A 40 26.87 7.10 -5.06
CA GLU A 40 28.04 7.82 -4.58
C GLU A 40 29.04 6.90 -3.85
N ALA A 41 28.53 5.86 -3.17
CA ALA A 41 29.31 4.87 -2.43
C ALA A 41 28.83 3.44 -2.73
N PRO A 42 29.29 2.84 -3.85
CA PRO A 42 28.77 1.55 -4.29
C PRO A 42 28.99 0.42 -3.30
N ASP A 43 27.92 -0.29 -2.97
CA ASP A 43 27.92 -1.56 -2.24
C ASP A 43 26.99 -2.53 -2.98
N PRO A 44 27.53 -3.40 -3.87
CA PRO A 44 26.72 -4.28 -4.71
C PRO A 44 25.82 -5.24 -3.91
N LYS A 45 26.20 -5.56 -2.67
CA LYS A 45 25.37 -6.42 -1.82
C LYS A 45 24.18 -5.63 -1.27
N LEU A 46 24.41 -4.40 -0.83
CA LEU A 46 23.35 -3.54 -0.31
C LEU A 46 22.41 -3.08 -1.43
N GLU A 47 22.94 -2.72 -2.60
CA GLU A 47 22.16 -2.36 -3.80
C GLU A 47 21.14 -3.46 -4.12
N LYS A 48 21.60 -4.72 -4.26
CA LYS A 48 20.72 -5.85 -4.53
C LYS A 48 19.63 -6.02 -3.47
N VAL A 49 19.96 -5.86 -2.19
CA VAL A 49 18.97 -5.97 -1.10
C VAL A 49 17.94 -4.84 -1.17
N MET A 50 18.36 -3.63 -1.55
CA MET A 50 17.45 -2.49 -1.73
C MET A 50 16.56 -2.64 -2.96
N GLU A 51 17.07 -3.14 -4.08
CA GLU A 51 16.27 -3.47 -5.26
C GLU A 51 15.21 -4.54 -4.93
N ASP A 52 15.60 -5.62 -4.23
CA ASP A 52 14.67 -6.66 -3.77
C ASP A 52 13.60 -6.09 -2.83
N ALA A 53 13.99 -5.18 -1.92
CA ALA A 53 13.05 -4.52 -1.01
C ALA A 53 12.09 -3.59 -1.75
N HIS A 54 12.58 -2.83 -2.72
CA HIS A 54 11.77 -1.95 -3.57
C HIS A 54 10.71 -2.76 -4.31
N GLN A 55 11.11 -3.86 -4.97
CA GLN A 55 10.18 -4.70 -5.72
C GLN A 55 9.09 -5.27 -4.82
N ARG A 56 9.44 -5.81 -3.65
CA ARG A 56 8.45 -6.37 -2.71
C ARG A 56 7.48 -5.32 -2.17
N ALA A 57 7.97 -4.11 -1.91
CA ALA A 57 7.11 -3.01 -1.48
C ALA A 57 6.16 -2.58 -2.60
N SER A 58 6.66 -2.50 -3.85
CA SER A 58 5.84 -2.22 -5.04
C SER A 58 4.75 -3.27 -5.24
N ASP A 59 5.12 -4.56 -5.20
CA ASP A 59 4.16 -5.67 -5.34
C ASP A 59 3.06 -5.59 -4.27
N ASN A 60 3.43 -5.21 -3.04
CA ASN A 60 2.47 -5.05 -1.95
C ASN A 60 1.56 -3.83 -2.13
N VAL A 61 2.06 -2.71 -2.67
CA VAL A 61 1.23 -1.54 -3.04
C VAL A 61 0.18 -1.96 -4.06
N ASP A 62 0.56 -2.68 -5.11
CA ASP A 62 -0.36 -3.15 -6.13
C ASP A 62 -1.41 -4.10 -5.56
N MET A 63 -1.01 -5.09 -4.76
CA MET A 63 -1.93 -6.01 -4.10
C MET A 63 -2.94 -5.31 -3.19
N VAL A 64 -2.50 -4.32 -2.40
CA VAL A 64 -3.38 -3.58 -1.50
C VAL A 64 -4.28 -2.62 -2.28
N ARG A 65 -3.81 -2.02 -3.38
CA ARG A 65 -4.64 -1.19 -4.26
C ARG A 65 -5.79 -2.00 -4.85
N ASP A 66 -5.50 -3.19 -5.39
CA ASP A 66 -6.54 -4.05 -5.97
C ASP A 66 -7.58 -4.44 -4.90
N ALA A 67 -7.12 -4.76 -3.68
CA ALA A 67 -8.00 -5.05 -2.55
C ALA A 67 -8.87 -3.84 -2.15
N ILE A 68 -8.32 -2.62 -2.18
CA ILE A 68 -9.06 -1.37 -1.94
C ILE A 68 -10.17 -1.22 -2.98
N GLU A 69 -9.84 -1.32 -4.27
CA GLU A 69 -10.80 -1.13 -5.36
C GLU A 69 -11.97 -2.14 -5.27
N GLU A 70 -11.67 -3.41 -5.05
CA GLU A 70 -12.68 -4.44 -4.84
C GLU A 70 -13.58 -4.15 -3.63
N TYR A 71 -12.98 -3.64 -2.55
CA TYR A 71 -13.70 -3.35 -1.32
C TYR A 71 -14.58 -2.10 -1.45
N GLU A 72 -14.10 -1.05 -2.12
CA GLU A 72 -14.87 0.15 -2.45
C GLU A 72 -16.09 -0.17 -3.31
N MET A 73 -15.94 -1.04 -4.32
CA MET A 73 -17.08 -1.50 -5.13
C MET A 73 -18.17 -2.13 -4.27
N ARG A 74 -17.80 -2.89 -3.23
CA ARG A 74 -18.76 -3.50 -2.29
C ARG A 74 -19.44 -2.47 -1.41
N ILE A 75 -18.71 -1.45 -0.94
CA ILE A 75 -19.29 -0.32 -0.19
C ILE A 75 -20.29 0.42 -1.07
N ASN A 76 -19.92 0.75 -2.30
CA ASN A 76 -20.75 1.50 -3.24
C ASN A 76 -22.07 0.76 -3.54
N LYS A 77 -22.01 -0.56 -3.79
CA LYS A 77 -23.20 -1.39 -3.97
C LYS A 77 -24.14 -1.37 -2.76
N LEU A 78 -23.59 -1.39 -1.55
CA LEU A 78 -24.38 -1.37 -0.32
C LEU A 78 -24.96 0.03 -0.03
N SER A 79 -24.29 1.10 -0.43
CA SER A 79 -24.79 2.47 -0.25
C SER A 79 -25.89 2.90 -1.21
N LEU A 80 -26.11 2.12 -2.28
CA LEU A 80 -27.14 2.36 -3.30
C LEU A 80 -28.44 1.57 -3.02
N GLN A 81 -28.46 0.74 -1.96
CA GLN A 81 -29.63 -0.02 -1.50
C GLN A 81 -30.35 0.72 -0.38
#